data_AF-A0A0F9JZL9-F1
#
_entry.id   AF-A0A0F9JZL9-F1
#
_cell.length_a   1.000
_cell.length_b   1.000
_cell.length_c   1.000
_cell.angle_alpha   90.00
_cell.angle_beta   90.00
_cell.angle_gamma   90.00
#
_symmetry.space_group_name_H-M   'P 1'
#
loop_
_entity.id
_entity.type
_entity.pdbx_description
1 polymer ?
#
loop_
_entity_poly.entity_id
_entity_poly.type
_entity_poly.pdbx_seq_one_letter_code
_entity_poly.pdbx_strand_id
1 'polypeptide(L)' 'MSHFYGKTEGSLAGIATRYGTRDSGLSTIAAGWQGAIRVSVTHNRETGEDVYQVYLTPWQNSSGEPRLLAEGKLDSNER' A
#
# COMPACT_ATOMS: atom_id res chain seq x y z
N MET A 1 -4.79 4.90 -18.22
CA MET A 1 -3.64 5.60 -17.59
C MET A 1 -3.45 5.06 -16.19
N SER A 2 -2.21 5.01 -15.71
CA SER A 2 -1.91 4.68 -14.32
C SER A 2 -2.34 5.82 -13.41
N HIS A 3 -3.10 5.51 -12.37
CA HIS A 3 -3.51 6.47 -11.33
C HIS A 3 -2.58 6.38 -10.11
N PHE A 4 -2.12 5.16 -9.80
CA PHE A 4 -1.19 4.88 -8.71
C PHE A 4 0.08 4.22 -9.22
N TYR A 5 1.21 4.49 -8.57
CA TYR A 5 2.52 3.94 -8.92
C TYR A 5 3.20 3.33 -7.70
N GLY A 6 3.62 2.08 -7.81
CA GLY A 6 4.35 1.35 -6.79
C GLY A 6 5.77 1.04 -7.24
N LYS A 7 6.71 1.22 -6.31
CA LYS A 7 8.13 0.94 -6.50
C LYS A 7 8.63 0.12 -5.31
N THR A 8 9.30 -0.99 -5.59
CA THR A 8 9.97 -1.82 -4.58
C THR A 8 11.45 -1.95 -4.91
N GLU A 9 12.29 -1.69 -3.92
CA GLU A 9 13.75 -1.73 -4.01
C GLU A 9 14.33 -2.57 -2.85
N GLY A 10 15.50 -3.19 -3.07
CA GLY A 10 16.14 -4.06 -2.09
C GLY A 10 17.54 -4.50 -2.53
N SER A 11 18.04 -5.59 -1.94
CA SER A 11 19.39 -6.09 -2.19
C SER A 11 19.62 -6.69 -3.58
N LEU A 12 18.56 -7.09 -4.28
CA LEU A 12 18.64 -7.55 -5.66
C LEU A 12 18.84 -6.34 -6.59
N ALA A 13 19.73 -6.45 -7.58
CA ALA A 13 19.87 -5.42 -8.60
C ALA A 13 18.58 -5.33 -9.44
N GLY A 14 17.84 -4.23 -9.31
CA GLY A 14 16.66 -3.93 -10.11
C GLY A 14 15.49 -3.39 -9.30
N ILE A 15 14.64 -2.60 -9.97
CA ILE A 15 13.44 -2.01 -9.38
C ILE A 15 12.24 -2.81 -9.86
N ALA A 16 11.45 -3.34 -8.94
CA ALA A 16 10.15 -3.91 -9.27
C ALA A 16 9.09 -2.82 -9.22
N THR A 17 8.35 -2.62 -10.31
CA THR A 17 7.28 -1.62 -10.39
C THR A 17 5.94 -2.25 -10.74
N ARG A 18 4.88 -1.67 -10.19
CA ARG A 18 3.49 -2.02 -10.51
C ARG A 18 2.65 -0.75 -10.49
N TYR A 19 1.58 -0.76 -11.27
CA TYR A 19 0.66 0.35 -11.39
C TYR A 19 -0.72 -0.06 -10.91
N GLY A 20 -1.45 0.93 -10.38
CA GLY A 20 -2.87 0.82 -10.09
C GLY A 20 -3.68 1.74 -11.01
N THR A 21 -4.87 1.32 -11.39
CA THR A 21 -5.86 2.21 -11.99
C THR A 21 -6.70 2.84 -10.88
N ARG A 22 -7.49 3.86 -11.24
CA ARG A 22 -8.47 4.46 -10.34
C ARG A 22 -9.45 3.42 -9.78
N ASP A 23 -9.77 2.39 -10.56
CA ASP A 23 -10.73 1.35 -10.18
C ASP A 23 -10.09 0.20 -9.40
N SER A 24 -8.83 -0.14 -9.67
CA SER A 24 -8.14 -1.25 -9.01
C SER A 24 -7.44 -0.86 -7.72
N GLY A 25 -7.06 0.42 -7.59
CA GLY A 25 -6.06 0.84 -6.60
C GLY A 25 -4.72 0.14 -6.81
N LEU A 26 -3.85 0.24 -5.81
CA LEU A 26 -2.57 -0.44 -5.74
C LEU A 26 -2.29 -0.87 -4.30
N SER A 27 -1.82 -2.09 -4.11
CA SER A 27 -1.39 -2.59 -2.80
C SER A 27 0.02 -3.15 -2.87
N THR A 28 0.84 -2.81 -1.88
CA THR A 28 2.22 -3.29 -1.74
C THR A 28 2.42 -3.87 -0.34
N ILE A 29 3.30 -4.85 -0.24
CA ILE A 29 3.60 -5.54 1.02
C ILE A 29 5.12 -5.60 1.18
N ALA A 30 5.61 -5.09 2.32
CA ALA A 30 6.97 -5.28 2.78
C ALA A 30 6.95 -6.27 3.95
N ALA A 31 7.47 -7.48 3.74
CA ALA A 31 7.38 -8.58 4.69
C ALA A 31 8.73 -8.96 5.29
N GLY A 32 8.72 -9.35 6.56
CA GLY A 32 9.82 -10.00 7.26
C GLY A 32 9.35 -11.28 7.95
N TRP A 33 10.22 -11.86 8.77
CA TRP A 33 9.94 -13.13 9.45
C TRP A 33 8.80 -13.06 10.47
N GLN A 34 8.58 -11.89 11.08
CA GLN A 34 7.63 -11.70 12.18
C GLN A 34 6.31 -11.03 11.76
N GLY A 35 6.16 -10.69 10.48
CA GLY A 35 4.99 -9.99 9.97
C GLY A 35 5.31 -9.12 8.76
N ALA A 36 4.33 -8.36 8.31
CA ALA A 36 4.47 -7.48 7.16
C ALA A 36 3.73 -6.15 7.35
N ILE A 37 4.19 -5.14 6.63
CA ILE A 37 3.47 -3.89 6.43
C ILE A 37 2.79 -3.95 5.07
N ARG A 38 1.46 -3.83 5.06
CA ARG A 38 0.67 -3.68 3.85
C ARG A 38 0.26 -2.23 3.69
N VAL A 39 0.59 -1.65 2.54
CA VAL A 39 0.11 -0.33 2.14
C VAL A 39 -0.87 -0.53 1.00
N SER A 40 -2.01 0.16 1.07
CA SER A 40 -2.99 0.20 -0.01
C SER A 40 -3.32 1.65 -0.32
N VAL A 41 -3.34 1.98 -1.61
CA VAL A 41 -3.85 3.26 -2.12
C VAL A 41 -5.01 2.98 -3.06
N THR A 42 -6.12 3.69 -2.86
CA THR A 42 -7.36 3.50 -3.62
C THR A 42 -8.00 4.85 -3.89
N HIS A 43 -8.88 4.90 -4.89
CA HIS A 43 -9.69 6.06 -5.15
C HIS A 43 -11.09 5.86 -4.52
N ASN A 44 -11.46 6.71 -3.57
CA ASN A 44 -12.81 6.71 -3.01
C ASN A 44 -13.76 7.40 -4.00
N ARG A 45 -14.68 6.64 -4.59
CA ARG A 45 -15.64 7.16 -5.58
C ARG A 45 -16.71 8.06 -4.99
N GLU A 46 -17.01 7.93 -3.69
CA GLU A 46 -18.03 8.74 -3.02
C GLU A 46 -17.50 10.14 -2.70
N THR A 47 -16.28 10.23 -2.19
CA THR A 47 -15.65 11.52 -1.87
C THR A 47 -14.88 12.11 -3.06
N GLY A 48 -14.55 11.29 -4.05
CA GLY A 48 -13.71 11.68 -5.19
C GLY A 48 -12.23 11.83 -4.85
N GLU A 49 -11.80 11.32 -3.70
CA GLU A 49 -10.47 11.52 -3.15
C GLU A 49 -9.62 10.24 -3.23
N ASP A 50 -8.33 10.41 -3.41
CA ASP A 50 -7.37 9.32 -3.26
C ASP A 50 -7.06 9.13 -1.78
N VAL A 51 -7.12 7.89 -1.31
CA VAL A 51 -6.93 7.53 0.10
C VAL A 51 -5.88 6.45 0.23
N TYR A 52 -5.25 6.40 1.40
CA TYR A 52 -4.29 5.36 1.76
C TYR A 52 -4.67 4.69 3.07
N GLN A 53 -4.28 3.42 3.20
CA GLN A 53 -4.33 2.68 4.45
C GLN A 53 -3.06 1.86 4.62
N VAL A 54 -2.53 1.85 5.85
CA VAL A 54 -1.32 1.13 6.26
C VAL A 54 -1.69 0.18 7.37
N TYR A 55 -1.43 -1.10 7.15
CA TYR A 55 -1.70 -2.17 8.12
C TYR A 55 -0.43 -2.89 8.52
N LEU A 56 -0.32 -3.21 9.82
CA LEU A 56 0.50 -4.32 10.27
C LEU A 56 -0.31 -5.60 10.04
N THR A 57 0.17 -6.47 9.16
CA THR A 57 -0.51 -7.74 8.84
C THR A 57 0.37 -8.92 9.24
N PRO A 58 -0.23 -10.02 9.71
CA PRO A 58 0.47 -11.29 9.78
C PRO A 58 1.02 -11.69 8.41
N TRP A 59 2.18 -12.34 8.41
CA TRP A 59 2.84 -12.89 7.23
C TRP A 59 3.21 -14.37 7.44
N GLN A 60 2.81 -15.21 6.48
CA GLN A 60 3.03 -16.66 6.51
C GLN A 60 2.59 -17.30 7.84
N ASN A 61 3.54 -17.81 8.62
CA ASN A 61 3.29 -18.57 9.85
C ASN A 61 3.10 -17.67 11.08
N SER A 62 3.18 -16.35 10.95
CA SER A 62 2.90 -15.47 12.09
C SER A 62 1.40 -15.49 12.40
N SER A 63 1.04 -15.60 13.68
CA SER A 63 -0.34 -15.45 14.14
C SER A 63 -0.65 -14.00 14.49
N GLY A 64 -1.92 -13.62 14.40
CA GLY A 64 -2.41 -12.29 14.78
C GLY A 64 -3.50 -11.82 13.84
N GLU A 65 -4.13 -10.70 14.18
CA GLU A 65 -5.08 -10.03 13.30
C GLU A 65 -4.44 -8.79 12.66
N PRO A 66 -4.81 -8.44 11.42
CA PRO A 66 -4.38 -7.19 10.82
C PRO A 66 -4.75 -6.00 11.69
N ARG A 67 -3.79 -5.10 11.93
CA ARG A 67 -3.98 -3.87 12.71
C ARG A 67 -3.74 -2.66 11.83
N LEU A 68 -4.74 -1.78 11.73
CA LEU A 68 -4.59 -0.49 11.07
C LEU A 68 -3.58 0.36 11.86
N LEU A 69 -2.54 0.84 11.17
CA LEU A 69 -1.51 1.71 11.73
C LEU A 69 -1.74 3.16 11.37
N ALA A 70 -2.19 3.41 10.13
CA ALA A 70 -2.47 4.75 9.62
C ALA A 70 -3.47 4.69 8.46
N GLU A 71 -4.28 5.72 8.32
CA GLU A 71 -5.10 5.97 7.15
C GLU A 71 -5.24 7.47 6.92
N GLY A 72 -5.56 7.86 5.68
CA GLY A 72 -5.75 9.26 5.36
C GLY A 72 -5.94 9.52 3.87
N LYS A 73 -5.95 10.79 3.52
CA LYS A 73 -6.02 11.25 2.13
C LYS A 73 -4.61 11.34 1.56
N LEU A 74 -4.47 10.96 0.29
CA LEU A 74 -3.24 11.13 -0.46
C LEU A 74 -3.26 12.54 -1.12
N ASP A 75 -3.29 13.59 -0.31
CA ASP A 75 -3.31 14.97 -0.80
C ASP A 75 -1.88 15.50 -1.02
N SER A 76 -1.68 16.23 -2.13
CA SER A 76 -0.45 16.95 -2.44
C SER A 76 -0.15 18.12 -1.50
N ASN A 77 -1.15 18.63 -0.77
CA ASN A 77 -1.02 19.84 0.06
C ASN A 77 -0.51 19.60 1.49
N GLU A 78 -0.36 18.34 1.92
CA GLU A 78 0.10 17.98 3.27
C GLU A 78 1.59 17.60 3.32
N ARG A 79 2.38 18.00 2.30
CA ARG A 79 3.82 17.70 2.18
C ARG A 79 4.71 18.73 2.85
#